data_AF-A0A8C3LHR2-F1
#
_entry.id   AF-A0A8C3LHR2-F1
#
_cell.length_a   1.000
_cell.length_b   1.000
_cell.length_c   1.000
_cell.angle_alpha   90.00
_cell.angle_beta   90.00
_cell.angle_gamma   90.00
#
_symmetry.space_group_name_H-M   'P 1'
#
loop_
_entity.id
_entity.type
_entity.pdbx_description
1 polymer ?
#
loop_
_entity_poly.entity_id
_entity_poly.type
_entity_poly.pdbx_seq_one_letter_code
_entity_poly.pdbx_strand_id
1 'polypeptide(L)'
;MACEEFECFVRFSEREKTAKIQAEINEKKLETELLQLELETADIVHPFYLSKKYQILQDVNRHLEAVLKEKRRLRQRLIKPICQEMLPIKADFHKYVVELLTEAVTFIEKLENHLQTVKTIPQVPTFMKNLDIALTKTEVLVTDLEELTEQILQWRDVQKEVYSDSICNTAELDLGLST
;
A
#
# COMPACT_ATOMS: atom_id res chain seq x y z
N MET A 1 98.78 52.51 -17.88
CA MET A 1 99.06 51.44 -16.91
C MET A 1 98.34 51.64 -15.58
N ALA A 2 98.47 52.75 -14.84
CA ALA A 2 97.76 52.92 -13.55
C ALA A 2 96.22 53.03 -13.65
N CYS A 3 95.66 53.46 -14.80
CA CYS A 3 94.21 53.64 -14.95
C CYS A 3 93.44 52.33 -15.21
N GLU A 4 94.10 51.33 -15.82
CA GLU A 4 93.50 50.01 -16.12
C GLU A 4 93.46 49.11 -14.88
N GLU A 5 94.40 49.27 -13.94
CA GLU A 5 94.42 48.51 -12.67
C GLU A 5 93.23 48.89 -11.77
N PHE A 6 92.90 50.18 -11.65
CA PHE A 6 91.75 50.64 -10.84
C PHE A 6 90.41 50.14 -11.38
N GLU A 7 90.21 50.07 -12.71
CA GLU A 7 89.00 49.49 -13.30
C GLU A 7 88.90 47.98 -13.03
N CYS A 8 90.02 47.24 -13.00
CA CYS A 8 90.04 45.82 -12.71
C CYS A 8 89.54 45.49 -11.29
N PHE A 9 89.97 46.26 -10.29
CA PHE A 9 89.54 46.08 -8.90
C PHE A 9 88.06 46.40 -8.68
N VAL A 10 87.53 47.44 -9.36
CA VAL A 10 86.11 47.78 -9.32
C VAL A 10 85.28 46.63 -9.90
N ARG A 11 85.68 46.08 -11.06
CA ARG A 11 85.00 44.94 -11.68
C ARG A 11 85.06 43.66 -10.84
N PHE A 12 86.14 43.44 -10.10
CA PHE A 12 86.24 42.32 -9.16
C PHE A 12 85.26 42.48 -7.99
N SER A 13 85.20 43.68 -7.38
CA SER A 13 84.25 43.97 -6.30
C SER A 13 82.78 43.83 -6.75
N GLU A 14 82.47 44.26 -7.97
CA GLU A 14 81.13 44.07 -8.55
C GLU A 14 80.78 42.59 -8.77
N ARG A 15 81.74 41.78 -9.25
CA ARG A 15 81.57 40.34 -9.41
C ARG A 15 81.39 39.63 -8.07
N GLU A 16 82.14 40.02 -7.05
CA GLU A 16 82.01 39.48 -5.69
C GLU A 16 80.63 39.80 -5.10
N LYS A 17 80.16 41.05 -5.24
CA LYS A 17 78.79 41.44 -4.83
C LYS A 17 77.72 40.66 -5.58
N THR A 18 77.89 40.47 -6.89
CA THR A 18 76.95 39.70 -7.71
C THR A 18 76.93 38.23 -7.30
N ALA A 19 78.10 37.63 -7.02
CA ALA A 19 78.20 36.26 -6.55
C ALA A 19 77.53 36.08 -5.18
N LYS A 20 77.70 37.05 -4.27
CA LYS A 20 77.05 37.04 -2.97
C LYS A 20 75.52 37.12 -3.10
N ILE A 21 75.01 38.05 -3.89
CA ILE A 21 73.57 38.18 -4.15
C ILE A 21 73.02 36.88 -4.79
N GLN A 22 73.75 36.29 -5.73
CA GLN A 22 73.33 35.04 -6.37
C GLN A 22 73.28 33.87 -5.37
N ALA A 23 74.21 33.81 -4.42
CA ALA A 23 74.18 32.82 -3.35
C ALA A 23 72.94 33.00 -2.45
N GLU A 24 72.62 34.25 -2.06
CA GLU A 24 71.42 34.57 -1.28
C GLU A 24 70.12 34.20 -2.04
N ILE A 25 70.06 34.45 -3.35
CA ILE A 25 68.92 34.05 -4.19
C ILE A 25 68.77 32.52 -4.20
N ASN A 26 69.86 31.79 -4.38
CA ASN A 26 69.83 30.33 -4.42
C ASN A 26 69.40 29.75 -3.06
N GLU A 27 69.88 30.32 -1.95
CA GLU A 27 69.47 29.95 -0.60
C GLU A 27 67.95 30.15 -0.41
N LYS A 28 67.44 31.34 -0.77
CA LYS A 28 66.00 31.63 -0.66
C LYS A 28 65.14 30.76 -1.57
N LYS A 29 65.66 30.39 -2.74
CA LYS A 29 65.00 29.45 -3.64
C LYS A 29 64.87 28.06 -3.01
N LEU A 30 65.96 27.55 -2.41
CA LEU A 30 65.94 26.25 -1.72
C LEU A 30 64.98 26.26 -0.51
N GLU A 31 64.96 27.35 0.27
CA GLU A 31 64.02 27.51 1.38
C GLU A 31 62.56 27.48 0.88
N THR A 32 62.28 28.12 -0.26
CA THR A 32 60.95 28.09 -0.88
C THR A 32 60.57 26.69 -1.36
N GLU A 33 61.49 25.98 -2.01
CA GLU A 33 61.26 24.60 -2.47
C GLU A 33 60.99 23.65 -1.28
N LEU A 34 61.70 23.84 -0.16
CA LEU A 34 61.48 23.05 1.06
C LEU A 34 60.08 23.29 1.63
N LEU A 35 59.67 24.55 1.79
CA LEU A 35 58.35 24.89 2.31
C LEU A 35 57.22 24.37 1.40
N GLN A 36 57.44 24.42 0.08
CA GLN A 36 56.50 23.87 -0.89
C GLN A 36 56.36 22.34 -0.71
N LEU A 37 57.48 21.63 -0.54
CA LEU A 37 57.47 20.19 -0.29
C LEU A 37 56.78 19.84 1.04
N GLU A 38 57.00 20.62 2.08
CA GLU A 38 56.31 20.46 3.37
C GLU A 38 54.79 20.62 3.21
N LEU A 39 54.34 21.61 2.44
CA LEU A 39 52.93 21.83 2.14
C LEU A 39 52.33 20.64 1.36
N GLU A 40 53.00 20.20 0.30
CA GLU A 40 52.54 19.11 -0.58
C GLU A 40 52.47 17.76 0.15
N THR A 41 53.34 17.54 1.13
CA THR A 41 53.41 16.29 1.91
C THR A 41 52.73 16.36 3.27
N ALA A 42 52.17 17.53 3.64
CA ALA A 42 51.55 17.73 4.94
C ALA A 42 50.43 16.74 5.24
N ASP A 43 49.67 16.32 4.22
CA ASP A 43 48.54 15.42 4.41
C ASP A 43 48.92 13.99 4.85
N ILE A 44 50.20 13.59 4.64
CA ILE A 44 50.75 12.29 5.02
C ILE A 44 51.86 12.37 6.08
N VAL A 45 52.47 13.54 6.30
CA VAL A 45 53.53 13.70 7.32
C VAL A 45 53.02 14.45 8.55
N HIS A 46 52.13 15.44 8.38
CA HIS A 46 51.80 16.35 9.46
C HIS A 46 50.76 15.73 10.42
N PRO A 47 51.03 15.74 11.75
CA PRO A 47 50.18 15.07 12.74
C PRO A 47 48.71 15.50 12.72
N PHE A 48 48.41 16.76 12.40
CA PHE A 48 47.04 17.26 12.31
C PHE A 48 46.21 16.50 11.25
N TYR A 49 46.71 16.39 10.03
CA TYR A 49 45.99 15.72 8.93
C TYR A 49 45.93 14.21 9.17
N LEU A 50 47.02 13.62 9.66
CA LEU A 50 47.08 12.21 10.04
C LEU A 50 46.07 11.87 11.14
N SER A 51 45.97 12.70 12.19
CA SER A 51 45.01 12.49 13.28
C SER A 51 43.57 12.54 12.76
N LYS A 52 43.26 13.47 11.85
CA LYS A 52 41.94 13.55 11.22
C LYS A 52 41.63 12.30 10.38
N LYS A 53 42.58 11.85 9.55
CA LYS A 53 42.45 10.60 8.76
C LYS A 53 42.27 9.39 9.68
N TYR A 54 43.01 9.32 10.78
CA TYR A 54 42.91 8.25 11.79
C TYR A 54 41.54 8.23 12.46
N GLN A 55 40.98 9.38 12.85
CA GLN A 55 39.66 9.45 13.46
C GLN A 55 38.56 8.94 12.52
N ILE A 56 38.59 9.35 11.25
CA ILE A 56 37.63 8.88 10.25
C ILE A 56 37.73 7.35 10.10
N LEU A 57 38.95 6.80 10.00
CA LEU A 57 39.16 5.36 9.90
C LEU A 57 38.67 4.62 11.15
N GLN A 58 38.91 5.20 12.33
CA GLN A 58 38.45 4.64 13.60
C GLN A 58 36.92 4.61 13.68
N ASP A 59 36.24 5.66 13.22
CA ASP A 59 34.78 5.72 13.18
C ASP A 59 34.19 4.71 12.21
N VAL A 60 34.80 4.54 11.03
CA VAL A 60 34.40 3.48 10.08
C VAL A 60 34.57 2.09 10.71
N ASN A 61 35.69 1.84 11.39
CA ASN A 61 35.92 0.56 12.08
C ASN A 61 34.90 0.31 13.19
N ARG A 62 34.60 1.31 14.03
CA ARG A 62 33.55 1.21 15.06
C ARG A 62 32.19 0.90 14.44
N HIS A 63 31.85 1.56 13.33
CA HIS A 63 30.60 1.29 12.63
C HIS A 63 30.56 -0.13 12.08
N LEU A 64 31.63 -0.60 11.45
CA LEU A 64 31.72 -1.97 10.93
C LEU A 64 31.59 -3.01 12.04
N GLU A 65 32.24 -2.81 13.18
CA GLU A 65 32.11 -3.68 14.36
C GLU A 65 30.66 -3.73 14.86
N ALA A 66 29.97 -2.59 14.92
CA ALA A 66 28.56 -2.52 15.30
C ALA A 66 27.67 -3.29 14.33
N VAL A 67 27.88 -3.13 13.01
CA VAL A 67 27.16 -3.87 11.97
C VAL A 67 27.40 -5.38 12.10
N LEU A 68 28.64 -5.81 12.31
CA LEU A 68 28.97 -7.22 12.49
C LEU A 68 28.32 -7.83 13.74
N LYS A 69 28.29 -7.06 14.84
CA LYS A 69 27.61 -7.47 16.08
C LYS A 69 26.11 -7.65 15.85
N GLU A 70 25.48 -6.72 15.14
CA GLU A 70 24.05 -6.81 14.86
C GLU A 70 23.73 -7.94 13.86
N LYS A 71 24.56 -8.14 12.83
CA LYS A 71 24.47 -9.30 11.93
C LYS A 71 24.54 -10.62 12.70
N ARG A 72 25.45 -10.72 13.69
CA ARG A 72 25.56 -11.90 14.56
C ARG A 72 24.30 -12.09 15.42
N ARG A 73 23.79 -11.02 16.02
CA ARG A 73 22.54 -11.05 16.81
C ARG A 73 21.33 -11.45 15.97
N LEU A 74 21.19 -10.89 14.77
CA LEU A 74 20.13 -11.23 13.84
C LEU A 74 20.21 -12.71 13.44
N ARG A 75 21.41 -13.20 13.10
CA ARG A 75 21.62 -14.63 12.82
C ARG A 75 21.22 -15.51 14.00
N GLN A 76 21.59 -15.14 15.23
CA GLN A 76 21.17 -15.87 16.43
C GLN A 76 19.64 -15.88 16.60
N ARG A 77 18.97 -14.74 16.35
CA ARG A 77 17.51 -14.62 16.39
C ARG A 77 16.81 -15.43 15.31
N LEU A 78 17.38 -15.49 14.11
CA LEU A 78 16.82 -16.24 12.98
C LEU A 78 17.07 -17.75 13.10
N ILE A 79 18.20 -18.16 13.70
CA ILE A 79 18.49 -19.57 14.03
C ILE A 79 17.59 -20.04 15.18
N LYS A 80 17.19 -19.15 16.09
CA LYS A 80 16.21 -19.45 17.13
C LYS A 80 14.88 -19.78 16.42
N PRO A 81 14.37 -21.03 16.49
CA PRO A 81 13.13 -21.36 15.82
C PRO A 81 12.03 -20.45 16.34
N ILE A 82 11.26 -19.86 15.42
CA ILE A 82 10.10 -18.99 15.71
C ILE A 82 9.10 -19.71 16.65
N CYS A 83 9.15 -21.04 16.68
CA CYS A 83 8.34 -21.91 17.53
C CYS A 83 8.83 -22.07 18.99
N GLN A 84 9.71 -21.21 19.52
CA GLN A 84 10.12 -21.34 20.93
C GLN A 84 9.13 -20.72 21.93
N GLU A 85 8.02 -20.14 21.45
CA GLU A 85 6.86 -19.73 22.25
C GLU A 85 5.68 -20.72 22.17
N MET A 86 5.84 -21.83 21.47
CA MET A 86 5.06 -23.03 21.80
C MET A 86 5.91 -23.80 22.80
N LEU A 87 5.39 -24.01 24.01
CA LEU A 87 5.99 -24.93 24.97
C LEU A 87 6.46 -26.18 24.22
N PRO A 88 7.71 -26.65 24.43
CA PRO A 88 8.15 -27.89 23.81
C PRO A 88 7.14 -28.98 24.21
N ILE A 89 6.32 -29.38 23.24
CA ILE A 89 5.33 -30.41 23.43
C ILE A 89 6.14 -31.67 23.69
N LYS A 90 5.89 -32.35 24.81
CA LYS A 90 6.55 -33.61 25.10
C LYS A 90 6.28 -34.56 23.92
N ALA A 91 7.28 -35.34 23.49
CA ALA A 91 7.14 -36.24 22.35
C ALA A 91 5.91 -37.15 22.44
N ASP A 92 5.56 -37.58 23.66
CA ASP A 92 4.36 -38.37 23.98
C ASP A 92 3.04 -37.70 23.54
N PHE A 93 3.01 -36.37 23.45
CA PHE A 93 1.82 -35.59 23.07
C PHE A 93 1.76 -35.20 21.60
N HIS A 94 2.82 -35.44 20.80
CA HIS A 94 2.85 -35.05 19.39
C HIS A 94 1.72 -35.69 18.60
N LYS A 95 1.45 -36.99 18.83
CA LYS A 95 0.37 -37.72 18.14
C LYS A 95 -0.98 -37.03 18.35
N TYR A 96 -1.32 -36.73 19.60
CA TYR A 96 -2.60 -36.10 19.95
C TYR A 96 -2.72 -34.69 19.38
N VAL A 97 -1.63 -33.93 19.34
CA VAL A 97 -1.64 -32.57 18.78
C VAL A 97 -1.82 -32.59 17.27
N VAL A 98 -1.17 -33.53 16.58
CA VAL A 98 -1.36 -33.73 15.13
C VAL A 98 -2.80 -34.16 14.83
N GLU A 99 -3.36 -35.08 15.61
CA GLU A 99 -4.75 -35.51 15.49
C GLU A 99 -5.72 -34.34 15.72
N LEU A 100 -5.54 -33.58 16.80
CA LEU A 100 -6.36 -32.40 17.12
C LEU A 100 -6.29 -31.33 16.02
N LEU A 101 -5.09 -31.03 15.52
CA LEU A 101 -4.92 -30.04 14.44
C LEU A 101 -5.60 -30.51 13.15
N THR A 102 -5.51 -31.81 12.85
CA THR A 102 -6.20 -32.40 11.70
C THR A 102 -7.71 -32.27 11.84
N GLU A 103 -8.25 -32.63 13.01
CA GLU A 103 -9.68 -32.48 13.31
C GLU A 103 -10.13 -31.01 13.23
N ALA A 104 -9.35 -30.08 13.80
CA ALA A 104 -9.66 -28.66 13.77
C ALA A 104 -9.73 -28.11 12.33
N VAL A 105 -8.78 -28.48 11.47
CA VAL A 105 -8.81 -28.08 10.05
C VAL A 105 -10.05 -28.63 9.35
N THR A 106 -10.37 -29.92 9.54
CA THR A 106 -11.58 -30.51 8.94
C THR A 106 -12.88 -29.89 9.47
N PHE A 107 -12.90 -29.48 10.73
CA PHE A 107 -14.04 -28.79 11.34
C PHE A 107 -14.22 -27.41 10.73
N ILE A 108 -13.15 -26.63 10.58
CA ILE A 108 -13.18 -25.30 9.96
C ILE A 108 -13.71 -25.39 8.53
N GLU A 109 -13.20 -26.33 7.73
CA GLU A 109 -13.66 -26.54 6.36
C GLU A 109 -15.15 -26.88 6.29
N LYS A 110 -15.63 -27.80 7.16
CA LYS A 110 -17.07 -28.12 7.25
C LYS A 110 -17.91 -26.92 7.66
N LEU A 111 -17.45 -26.14 8.64
CA LEU A 111 -18.15 -24.95 9.12
C LEU A 111 -18.26 -23.91 8.00
N GLU A 112 -17.19 -23.68 7.26
CA GLU A 112 -17.19 -22.74 6.14
C GLU A 112 -18.13 -23.17 5.03
N ASN A 113 -18.16 -24.46 4.68
CA ASN A 113 -19.14 -25.02 3.74
C ASN A 113 -20.59 -24.82 4.20
N HIS A 114 -20.87 -25.03 5.50
CA HIS A 114 -22.19 -24.79 6.07
C HIS A 114 -22.56 -23.30 6.02
N LEU A 115 -21.64 -22.40 6.34
CA LEU A 115 -21.85 -20.95 6.26
C LEU A 115 -22.15 -20.49 4.84
N GLN A 116 -21.42 -21.02 3.84
CA GLN A 116 -21.70 -20.73 2.44
C GLN A 116 -23.08 -21.25 2.03
N THR A 117 -23.45 -22.45 2.47
CA THR A 117 -24.79 -23.00 2.21
C THR A 117 -25.88 -22.10 2.81
N VAL A 118 -25.72 -21.65 4.05
CA VAL A 118 -26.67 -20.72 4.68
C VAL A 118 -26.76 -19.39 3.92
N LYS A 119 -25.66 -18.91 3.35
CA LYS A 119 -25.62 -17.68 2.56
C LYS A 119 -26.32 -17.82 1.19
N THR A 120 -26.34 -19.02 0.61
CA THR A 120 -26.97 -19.30 -0.69
C THR A 120 -28.44 -19.69 -0.59
N ILE A 121 -28.94 -20.03 0.60
CA ILE A 121 -30.39 -20.16 0.84
C ILE A 121 -31.05 -18.83 0.41
N PRO A 122 -32.15 -18.87 -0.38
CA PRO A 122 -32.87 -17.66 -0.76
C PRO A 122 -33.15 -16.84 0.49
N GLN A 123 -32.61 -15.63 0.53
CA GLN A 123 -32.84 -14.74 1.66
C GLN A 123 -34.36 -14.60 1.80
N VAL A 124 -34.92 -15.00 2.93
CA VAL A 124 -36.35 -14.85 3.25
C VAL A 124 -36.91 -13.48 2.79
N PRO A 125 -36.17 -12.35 2.90
CA PRO A 125 -36.55 -11.07 2.29
C PRO A 125 -36.86 -11.08 0.79
N THR A 126 -36.11 -11.81 -0.06
CA THR A 126 -36.35 -11.86 -1.51
C THR A 126 -37.59 -12.67 -1.84
N PHE A 127 -37.80 -13.79 -1.13
CA PHE A 127 -39.04 -14.56 -1.25
C PHE A 127 -40.26 -13.74 -0.80
N MET A 128 -40.16 -13.05 0.34
CA MET A 128 -41.21 -12.18 0.86
C MET A 128 -41.56 -11.05 -0.11
N LYS A 129 -40.56 -10.39 -0.71
CA LYS A 129 -40.76 -9.37 -1.74
C LYS A 129 -41.49 -9.90 -2.97
N ASN A 130 -41.15 -11.11 -3.44
CA ASN A 130 -41.84 -11.73 -4.57
C ASN A 130 -43.30 -12.07 -4.22
N LEU A 131 -43.56 -12.49 -2.99
CA LEU A 131 -44.90 -12.77 -2.48
C LEU A 131 -45.73 -11.48 -2.40
N ASP A 132 -45.17 -10.38 -1.88
CA ASP A 132 -45.84 -9.07 -1.86
C ASP A 132 -46.20 -8.57 -3.27
N ILE A 133 -45.31 -8.77 -4.24
CA ILE A 133 -45.58 -8.47 -5.66
C ILE A 133 -46.70 -9.35 -6.21
N ALA A 134 -46.75 -10.63 -5.83
CA ALA A 134 -47.83 -11.52 -6.27
C ALA A 134 -49.17 -11.14 -5.62
N LEU A 135 -49.16 -10.84 -4.32
CA LEU A 135 -50.33 -10.41 -3.57
C LEU A 135 -50.94 -9.13 -4.15
N THR A 136 -50.13 -8.10 -4.37
CA THR A 136 -50.60 -6.84 -4.98
C THR A 136 -51.19 -7.05 -6.38
N LYS A 137 -50.61 -7.94 -7.20
CA LYS A 137 -51.20 -8.29 -8.50
C LYS A 137 -52.54 -9.00 -8.35
N THR A 138 -52.68 -9.89 -7.38
CA THR A 138 -53.93 -10.59 -7.09
C THR A 138 -55.00 -9.62 -6.58
N GLU A 139 -54.65 -8.68 -5.72
CA GLU A 139 -55.56 -7.63 -5.24
C GLU A 139 -56.14 -6.81 -6.39
N VAL A 140 -55.30 -6.38 -7.34
CA VAL A 140 -55.77 -5.67 -8.55
C VAL A 140 -56.72 -6.52 -9.39
N LEU A 141 -56.39 -7.80 -9.60
CA LEU A 141 -57.28 -8.70 -10.34
C LEU A 141 -58.62 -8.93 -9.64
N VAL A 142 -58.65 -8.92 -8.30
CA VAL A 142 -59.89 -9.02 -7.53
C VAL A 142 -60.73 -7.76 -7.72
N THR A 143 -60.14 -6.56 -7.65
CA THR A 143 -60.88 -5.32 -7.88
C THR A 143 -61.44 -5.23 -9.31
N ASP A 144 -60.66 -5.66 -10.31
CA ASP A 144 -61.12 -5.71 -11.71
C ASP A 144 -62.30 -6.69 -11.88
N LEU A 145 -62.26 -7.81 -11.16
CA LEU A 145 -63.33 -8.82 -11.20
C LEU A 145 -64.60 -8.35 -10.48
N GLU A 146 -64.46 -7.62 -9.36
CA GLU A 146 -65.57 -6.96 -8.66
C GLU A 146 -66.23 -5.93 -9.58
N GLU A 147 -65.45 -5.07 -10.25
CA GLU A 147 -65.97 -4.09 -11.20
C GLU A 147 -66.71 -4.76 -12.37
N LEU A 148 -66.11 -5.79 -12.97
CA LEU A 148 -66.74 -6.53 -14.06
C LEU A 148 -68.06 -7.18 -13.63
N THR A 149 -68.11 -7.69 -12.39
CA THR A 149 -69.32 -8.30 -11.82
C THR A 149 -70.43 -7.26 -11.64
N GLU A 150 -70.08 -6.07 -11.14
CA GLU A 150 -71.01 -4.95 -10.98
C GLU A 150 -71.54 -4.48 -12.34
N GLN A 151 -70.68 -4.35 -13.36
CA GLN A 151 -71.10 -4.03 -14.72
C GLN A 151 -72.10 -5.08 -15.24
N ILE A 152 -71.83 -6.39 -15.08
CA ILE A 152 -72.75 -7.45 -15.51
C ILE A 152 -74.12 -7.34 -14.83
N LEU A 153 -74.16 -6.99 -13.54
CA LEU A 153 -75.42 -6.80 -12.82
C LEU A 153 -76.20 -5.60 -13.36
N GLN A 154 -75.54 -4.46 -13.56
CA GLN A 154 -76.16 -3.27 -14.16
C GLN A 154 -76.71 -3.56 -15.56
N TRP A 155 -75.92 -4.25 -16.41
CA TRP A 155 -76.36 -4.67 -17.74
C TRP A 155 -77.60 -5.58 -17.69
N ARG A 156 -77.67 -6.49 -16.71
CA ARG A 156 -78.84 -7.37 -16.51
C ARG A 156 -80.08 -6.55 -16.14
N ASP A 157 -79.95 -5.56 -15.26
CA ASP A 157 -81.11 -4.78 -14.82
C ASP A 157 -81.62 -3.85 -15.92
N VAL A 158 -80.73 -3.22 -16.70
CA VAL A 158 -81.10 -2.51 -17.94
C VAL A 158 -81.83 -3.43 -18.91
N GLN A 159 -81.37 -4.68 -19.08
CA GLN A 159 -82.03 -5.64 -19.96
C GLN A 159 -83.43 -6.03 -19.46
N LYS A 160 -83.64 -6.14 -18.14
CA LYS A 160 -84.96 -6.39 -17.57
C LYS A 160 -85.90 -5.20 -17.79
N GLU A 161 -85.43 -3.98 -17.57
CA GLU A 161 -86.22 -2.75 -17.80
C GLU A 161 -86.67 -2.66 -19.25
N VAL A 162 -85.76 -2.84 -20.21
CA VAL A 162 -86.10 -2.82 -21.65
C VAL A 162 -87.11 -3.92 -22.02
N TYR A 163 -87.01 -5.10 -21.40
CA TYR A 163 -87.96 -6.19 -21.66
C TYR A 163 -89.34 -5.93 -21.04
N SER A 164 -89.38 -5.37 -19.83
CA SER A 164 -90.61 -4.92 -19.17
C SER A 164 -91.29 -3.80 -19.96
N ASP A 165 -90.54 -2.80 -20.42
CA ASP A 165 -91.04 -1.70 -21.24
C ASP A 165 -91.52 -2.20 -22.61
N SER A 166 -90.82 -3.16 -23.22
CA SER A 166 -91.27 -3.81 -24.44
C SER A 166 -92.61 -4.52 -24.26
N ILE A 167 -92.86 -5.20 -23.14
CA ILE A 167 -94.13 -5.91 -22.85
C ILE A 167 -95.25 -4.91 -22.58
N CYS A 168 -94.97 -3.81 -21.86
CA CYS A 168 -95.96 -2.75 -21.64
C CYS A 168 -96.37 -2.06 -22.96
N ASN A 169 -95.41 -1.83 -23.86
CA ASN A 169 -95.70 -1.26 -25.18
C ASN A 169 -96.50 -2.23 -26.10
N THR A 170 -96.33 -3.55 -25.99
CA THR A 170 -97.20 -4.52 -26.71
C THR A 170 -98.59 -4.65 -26.07
N ALA A 171 -98.71 -4.52 -24.74
CA ALA A 171 -100.00 -4.55 -24.05
C ALA A 171 -100.86 -3.30 -24.32
N GLU A 172 -100.24 -2.13 -24.56
CA GLU A 172 -100.97 -0.94 -25.02
C GLU A 172 -101.39 -1.02 -26.50
N LEU A 173 -100.70 -1.81 -27.33
CA LEU A 173 -101.11 -2.03 -28.73
C LEU A 173 -102.20 -3.10 -28.90
N ASP A 174 -102.41 -3.99 -27.92
CA ASP A 174 -103.43 -5.06 -27.99
C ASP A 174 -104.78 -4.67 -27.34
N LEU A 175 -104.90 -3.46 -26.80
CA LEU A 175 -106.15 -2.91 -26.21
C LEU A 175 -106.90 -1.92 -27.13
N GLY A 176 -106.55 -1.86 -28.41
CA GLY A 176 -107.16 -0.96 -29.37
C GLY A 176 -107.51 -1.62 -30.70
N LEU A 177 -108.45 -2.58 -30.70
CA LEU A 177 -109.38 -2.85 -31.82
C LEU A 177 -110.48 -3.83 -31.36
N SER A 178 -111.56 -3.27 -30.82
CA SER A 178 -112.89 -3.90 -30.83
C SER A 178 -113.67 -3.35 -32.02
N THR A 179 -114.57 -4.19 -32.55
CA THR A 179 -115.51 -4.05 -33.71
C THR A 179 -114.98 -4.36 -35.09
#